data_AF-A0A822CS28-F1
#
_entry.id   AF-A0A822CS28-F1
#
_cell.length_a   1.000
_cell.length_b   1.000
_cell.length_c   1.000
_cell.angle_alpha   90.00
_cell.angle_beta   90.00
_cell.angle_gamma   90.00
#
_symmetry.space_group_name_H-M   'P 1'
#
loop_
_entity.id
_entity.type
_entity.pdbx_description
1 polymer ?
#
loop_
_entity_poly.entity_id
_entity_poly.type
_entity_poly.pdbx_seq_one_letter_code
_entity_poly.pdbx_strand_id
1 'polypeptide(L)'
;NQSILVGHLVAGGQVSHVRNTSANPVWRTSLLHMAYAQFWPDGTSLNDQQKHAEHVRNQVNILQTMVGGDQSGCYMNEADPNEPDWQQKYFGTQAIYDRLKTI
;
A
#
# COMPACT_ATOMS: atom_id res chain seq x y z
N ASN A 1 14.71 -3.26 17.06
CA ASN A 1 13.73 -3.95 16.20
C ASN A 1 14.27 -4.11 14.81
N GLN A 2 13.96 -5.25 14.19
CA GLN A 2 14.35 -5.54 12.81
C GLN A 2 13.31 -4.94 11.87
N SER A 3 13.78 -4.19 10.88
CA SER A 3 12.95 -3.68 9.78
C SER A 3 13.38 -4.33 8.48
N ILE A 4 12.45 -4.47 7.55
CA ILE A 4 12.69 -4.97 6.20
C ILE A 4 12.03 -4.05 5.18
N LEU A 5 12.72 -3.86 4.07
CA LEU A 5 12.18 -3.27 2.84
C LEU A 5 12.21 -4.34 1.76
N VAL A 6 11.05 -4.67 1.20
CA VAL A 6 10.89 -5.70 0.17
C VAL A 6 10.44 -5.04 -1.12
N GLY A 7 11.14 -5.34 -2.21
CA GLY A 7 10.77 -4.92 -3.57
C GLY A 7 10.25 -6.10 -4.38
N HIS A 8 8.97 -6.03 -4.75
CA HIS A 8 8.30 -7.03 -5.58
C HIS A 8 8.26 -6.59 -7.05
N LEU A 9 9.03 -7.28 -7.91
CA LEU A 9 9.00 -7.12 -9.37
C LEU A 9 7.85 -7.92 -9.99
N VAL A 10 6.63 -7.51 -9.69
CA VAL A 10 5.39 -8.25 -10.03
C VAL A 10 4.42 -7.47 -10.92
N ALA A 11 4.72 -6.21 -11.22
CA ALA A 11 3.94 -5.35 -12.11
C ALA A 11 4.55 -5.31 -13.54
N GLY A 12 4.09 -4.40 -14.39
CA GLY A 12 4.51 -4.34 -15.79
C GLY A 12 4.08 -5.56 -16.62
N GLY A 13 4.70 -5.75 -17.79
CA GLY A 13 4.41 -6.90 -18.66
C GLY A 13 2.91 -7.08 -18.94
N GLN A 14 2.36 -8.26 -18.62
CA GLN A 14 0.93 -8.50 -18.80
C GLN A 14 0.02 -7.69 -17.87
N VAL A 15 0.53 -7.26 -16.72
CA VAL A 15 -0.19 -6.45 -15.73
C VAL A 15 -0.41 -5.02 -16.22
N SER A 16 0.42 -4.50 -17.13
CA SER A 16 0.28 -3.14 -17.67
C SER A 16 -0.87 -2.99 -18.67
N HIS A 17 -1.37 -4.08 -19.24
CA HIS A 17 -2.49 -4.03 -20.18
C HIS A 17 -3.80 -3.66 -19.48
N VAL A 18 -4.52 -2.69 -20.05
CA VAL A 18 -5.85 -2.30 -19.58
C VAL A 18 -6.81 -3.47 -19.74
N ARG A 19 -7.50 -3.82 -18.65
CA ARG A 19 -8.48 -4.90 -18.57
C ARG A 19 -9.66 -4.45 -17.69
N ASN A 20 -10.85 -4.98 -17.96
CA ASN A 20 -12.04 -4.73 -17.14
C ASN A 20 -11.97 -5.59 -15.86
N THR A 21 -11.33 -5.06 -14.81
CA THR A 21 -11.10 -5.73 -13.52
C THR A 21 -11.33 -4.77 -12.36
N SER A 22 -11.50 -5.30 -11.14
CA SER A 22 -11.56 -4.49 -9.91
C SER A 22 -10.20 -4.04 -9.36
N ALA A 23 -9.09 -4.49 -9.95
CA ALA A 23 -7.75 -4.08 -9.52
C ALA A 23 -7.53 -2.57 -9.70
N ASN A 24 -6.87 -1.94 -8.73
CA ASN A 24 -6.52 -0.52 -8.78
C ASN A 24 -5.81 -0.18 -10.11
N PRO A 25 -6.28 0.84 -10.87
CA PRO A 25 -5.67 1.23 -12.13
C PRO A 25 -4.18 1.58 -12.06
N VAL A 26 -3.65 1.97 -10.90
CA VAL A 26 -2.21 2.29 -10.74
C VAL A 26 -1.31 1.10 -11.10
N TRP A 27 -1.78 -0.14 -10.92
CA TRP A 27 -1.05 -1.35 -11.34
C TRP A 27 -0.73 -1.37 -12.84
N ARG A 28 -1.46 -0.62 -13.66
CA ARG A 28 -1.21 -0.54 -15.12
C ARG A 28 0.05 0.24 -15.45
N THR A 29 0.49 1.13 -14.56
CA THR A 29 1.68 1.98 -14.74
C THR A 29 2.79 1.68 -13.75
N SER A 30 2.51 1.00 -12.64
CA SER A 30 3.52 0.54 -11.69
C SER A 30 4.51 -0.44 -12.31
N LEU A 31 5.78 -0.33 -11.91
CA LEU A 31 6.84 -1.29 -12.22
C LEU A 31 7.23 -2.16 -11.02
N LEU A 32 7.09 -1.63 -9.81
CA LEU A 32 7.54 -2.23 -8.56
C LEU A 32 6.47 -2.03 -7.49
N HIS A 33 6.27 -3.04 -6.65
CA HIS A 33 5.53 -2.92 -5.39
C HIS A 33 6.52 -2.98 -4.22
N MET A 34 6.57 -1.92 -3.41
CA MET A 34 7.48 -1.79 -2.28
C MET A 34 6.71 -1.96 -0.97
N ALA A 35 7.16 -2.88 -0.12
CA ALA A 35 6.60 -3.11 1.21
C ALA A 35 7.66 -2.82 2.28
N TYR A 36 7.31 -2.00 3.27
CA TYR A 36 8.14 -1.77 4.45
C TYR A 36 7.46 -2.36 5.67
N ALA A 37 8.18 -3.20 6.42
CA ALA A 37 7.67 -3.80 7.64
C ALA A 37 8.68 -3.67 8.78
N GLN A 38 8.17 -3.56 10.00
CA GLN A 38 8.96 -3.62 11.22
C GLN A 38 8.36 -4.68 12.13
N PHE A 39 9.21 -5.54 12.67
CA PHE A 39 8.81 -6.61 13.57
C PHE A 39 9.01 -6.18 15.03
N TRP A 40 8.19 -6.72 15.91
CA TRP A 40 8.34 -6.61 17.36
C TRP A 40 8.15 -7.99 18.01
N PRO A 41 8.78 -8.25 19.16
CA PRO A 41 8.63 -9.52 19.87
C PRO A 41 7.28 -9.66 20.55
N ASP A 42 6.89 -10.89 20.86
CA ASP A 42 5.74 -11.19 21.71
C ASP A 42 5.88 -10.49 23.07
N GLY A 43 4.75 -10.03 23.62
CA GLY A 43 4.73 -9.29 24.88
C GLY A 43 5.10 -7.80 24.77
N THR A 44 5.39 -7.29 23.57
CA THR A 44 5.57 -5.84 23.35
C THR A 44 4.32 -5.08 23.78
N SER A 45 4.48 -4.00 24.54
CA SER A 45 3.36 -3.21 25.05
C SER A 45 2.55 -2.58 23.91
N LEU A 46 1.24 -2.36 24.12
CA LEU A 46 0.39 -1.71 23.10
C LEU A 46 0.93 -0.32 22.70
N ASN A 47 1.45 0.44 23.67
CA ASN A 47 2.05 1.76 23.42
C ASN A 47 3.28 1.66 22.51
N ASP A 48 4.12 0.64 22.68
CA ASP A 48 5.29 0.46 21.82
C ASP A 48 4.90 -0.10 20.44
N GLN A 49 3.89 -0.99 20.36
CA GLN A 49 3.32 -1.43 19.08
C GLN A 49 2.77 -0.24 18.27
N GLN A 50 2.11 0.71 18.92
CA GLN A 50 1.65 1.95 18.27
C GLN A 50 2.80 2.78 17.72
N LYS A 51 3.89 2.96 18.48
CA LYS A 51 5.10 3.63 17.98
C LYS A 51 5.72 2.92 16.78
N HIS A 52 5.69 1.58 16.74
CA HIS A 52 6.14 0.81 15.58
C HIS A 52 5.26 1.05 14.36
N ALA A 53 3.94 1.04 14.52
CA ALA A 53 3.01 1.33 13.45
C ALA A 53 3.18 2.77 12.90
N GLU A 54 3.32 3.76 13.77
CA GLU A 54 3.60 5.15 13.38
C GLU A 54 4.93 5.28 12.63
N HIS A 55 5.97 4.59 13.10
CA HIS A 55 7.26 4.55 12.42
C HIS A 55 7.15 3.94 11.01
N VAL A 56 6.49 2.79 10.88
CA VAL A 56 6.23 2.14 9.58
C VAL A 56 5.49 3.09 8.64
N ARG A 57 4.43 3.75 9.12
CA ARG A 57 3.67 4.73 8.32
C ARG A 57 4.54 5.88 7.83
N ASN A 58 5.41 6.41 8.69
CA ASN A 58 6.34 7.47 8.30
C ASN A 58 7.31 7.01 7.21
N GLN A 59 7.83 5.77 7.29
CA GLN A 59 8.70 5.23 6.24
C GLN A 59 7.95 5.01 4.92
N VAL A 60 6.71 4.50 4.97
CA VAL A 60 5.87 4.34 3.78
C VAL A 60 5.57 5.69 3.14
N ASN A 61 5.29 6.74 3.92
CA ASN A 61 5.05 8.08 3.40
C ASN A 61 6.28 8.65 2.65
N ILE A 62 7.48 8.39 3.18
CA ILE A 62 8.75 8.74 2.49
C ILE A 62 8.85 8.02 1.15
N LEU A 63 8.54 6.71 1.10
CA LEU A 63 8.54 5.93 -0.15
C LEU A 63 7.52 6.47 -1.16
N GLN A 64 6.27 6.74 -0.73
CA GLN A 64 5.22 7.29 -1.58
C GLN A 64 5.64 8.64 -2.19
N THR A 65 6.26 9.51 -1.39
CA THR A 65 6.76 10.82 -1.85
C THR A 65 7.81 10.67 -2.97
N MET A 66 8.65 9.64 -2.93
CA MET A 66 9.67 9.40 -3.95
C MET A 66 9.13 8.85 -5.27
N VAL A 67 7.97 8.19 -5.27
CA VAL A 67 7.46 7.41 -6.43
C VAL A 67 6.22 7.99 -7.09
N GLY A 68 5.92 9.27 -6.83
CA GLY A 68 4.78 9.98 -7.46
C GLY A 68 3.72 10.51 -6.50
N GLY A 69 3.96 10.44 -5.18
CA GLY A 69 3.08 11.01 -4.16
C GLY A 69 1.65 10.47 -4.27
N ASP A 70 0.69 11.36 -4.47
CA ASP A 70 -0.74 11.03 -4.59
C ASP A 70 -1.07 10.15 -5.81
N GLN A 71 -0.16 10.04 -6.78
CA GLN A 71 -0.32 9.14 -7.93
C GLN A 71 0.04 7.68 -7.61
N SER A 72 0.62 7.42 -6.44
CA SER A 72 0.89 6.07 -5.95
C SER A 72 -0.36 5.44 -5.30
N GLY A 73 -0.47 4.11 -5.38
CA GLY A 73 -1.46 3.34 -4.63
C GLY A 73 -0.81 2.44 -3.59
N CYS A 74 -1.65 1.75 -2.82
CA CYS A 74 -1.24 0.82 -1.78
C CYS A 74 -1.90 -0.55 -2.02
N TYR A 75 -1.14 -1.63 -1.84
CA TYR A 75 -1.66 -2.98 -2.00
C TYR A 75 -2.35 -3.44 -0.72
N MET A 76 -3.69 -3.51 -0.74
CA MET A 76 -4.50 -3.75 0.46
C MET A 76 -4.15 -5.00 1.27
N ASN A 77 -3.57 -6.03 0.63
CA ASN A 77 -3.22 -7.28 1.31
C ASN A 77 -1.94 -7.17 2.17
N GLU A 78 -1.13 -6.13 1.97
CA GLU A 78 0.15 -5.90 2.65
C GLU A 78 0.24 -4.46 3.19
N ALA A 79 -0.87 -3.94 3.71
CA ALA A 79 -1.03 -2.53 4.07
C ALA A 79 -1.19 -2.28 5.57
N ASP A 80 -1.04 -1.01 5.96
CA ASP A 80 -1.39 -0.51 7.28
C ASP A 80 -2.92 -0.53 7.48
N PRO A 81 -3.45 -1.13 8.56
CA PRO A 81 -4.88 -1.12 8.86
C PRO A 81 -5.51 0.28 9.00
N ASN A 82 -4.69 1.31 9.24
CA ASN A 82 -5.15 2.71 9.32
C ASN A 82 -4.58 3.58 8.18
N GLU A 83 -4.37 3.00 7.00
CA GLU A 83 -3.97 3.76 5.81
C GLU A 83 -4.92 4.96 5.59
N PRO A 84 -4.38 6.19 5.54
CA PRO A 84 -5.17 7.36 5.17
C PRO A 84 -5.71 7.22 3.74
N ASP A 85 -6.94 7.68 3.49
CA ASP A 85 -7.55 7.63 2.16
C ASP A 85 -7.52 6.22 1.54
N TRP A 86 -7.68 5.19 2.38
CA TRP A 86 -7.57 3.77 2.00
C TRP A 86 -8.47 3.40 0.82
N GLN A 87 -9.63 4.05 0.67
CA GLN A 87 -10.57 3.81 -0.42
C GLN A 87 -9.90 4.12 -1.77
N GLN A 88 -9.20 5.25 -1.86
CA GLN A 88 -8.52 5.67 -3.07
C GLN A 88 -7.18 4.93 -3.23
N LYS A 89 -6.43 4.79 -2.14
CA LYS A 89 -5.13 4.10 -2.15
C LYS A 89 -5.26 2.64 -2.58
N TYR A 90 -6.29 1.93 -2.14
CA TYR A 90 -6.47 0.51 -2.44
C TYR A 90 -7.23 0.24 -3.74
N PHE A 91 -8.21 1.07 -4.09
CA PHE A 91 -9.15 0.78 -5.18
C PHE A 91 -9.08 1.75 -6.36
N GLY A 92 -8.42 2.90 -6.21
CA GLY A 92 -8.25 3.90 -7.27
C GLY A 92 -9.10 5.15 -7.04
N THR A 93 -10.03 5.46 -7.92
CA THR A 93 -10.88 6.66 -7.74
C THR A 93 -12.05 6.36 -6.81
N GLN A 94 -12.62 7.41 -6.20
CA GLN A 94 -13.84 7.27 -5.40
C GLN A 94 -14.98 6.60 -6.19
N ALA A 95 -15.12 6.92 -7.47
CA ALA A 95 -16.12 6.30 -8.34
C ALA A 95 -15.91 4.78 -8.54
N ILE A 96 -14.65 4.32 -8.61
CA ILE A 96 -14.35 2.88 -8.64
C ILE A 96 -14.75 2.25 -7.32
N TYR A 97 -14.36 2.85 -6.19
CA TYR A 97 -14.72 2.34 -4.87
C TYR A 97 -16.24 2.28 -4.66
N ASP A 98 -16.97 3.33 -5.01
CA ASP A 98 -18.43 3.39 -4.88
C ASP A 98 -19.10 2.29 -5.72
N ARG A 99 -18.59 2.03 -6.92
CA ARG A 99 -19.05 0.91 -7.76
C ARG A 99 -18.75 -0.45 -7.12
N LEU A 100 -17.59 -0.63 -6.51
CA LEU A 100 -17.26 -1.89 -5.83
C LEU A 100 -18.18 -2.13 -4.62
N LYS A 101 -18.56 -1.07 -3.92
CA LYS A 101 -19.47 -1.12 -2.77
C LYS A 101 -20.89 -1.56 -3.11
N THR A 102 -21.30 -1.51 -4.37
CA THR A 102 -22.65 -1.94 -4.80
C THR A 102 -22.77 -3.45 -5.09
N ILE A 103 -21.67 -4.19 -5.02
CA ILE A 103 -21.61 -5.64 -5.28
C ILE A 103 -21.70 -6.39 -3.96
#